data_AF-A0A168C0J9-F1
#
_entry.id   AF-A0A168C0J9-F1
#
_cell.length_a   1.000
_cell.length_b   1.000
_cell.length_c   1.000
_cell.angle_alpha   90.00
_cell.angle_beta   90.00
_cell.angle_gamma   90.00
#
_symmetry.space_group_name_H-M   'P 1'
#
loop_
_entity.id
_entity.type
_entity.pdbx_description
1 polymer ?
#
loop_
_entity_poly.entity_id
_entity_poly.type
_entity_poly.pdbx_seq_one_letter_code
_entity_poly.pdbx_strand_id
1 'polypeptide(L)'
;MEAQQSVYERYKTEVYRIGWRLQYRAKIIKNRECSFYGVEPAAVNFTTSIDNKLLIQQLIEPLPPYGKIILYKLYIQDQTESEVARQLQMSQQAVNKWKRKMIHKLSQTANS
;
A
#
# COMPACT_ATOMS: atom_id res chain seq x y z
N MET A 1 5.33 41.79 -16.46
CA MET A 1 6.48 42.19 -15.63
C MET A 1 7.10 40.89 -15.12
N GLU A 2 7.98 40.30 -15.92
CA GLU A 2 8.56 38.98 -15.61
C GLU A 2 9.62 39.15 -14.53
N ALA A 3 9.43 38.47 -13.39
CA ALA A 3 10.40 38.47 -12.32
C ALA A 3 11.67 37.79 -12.81
N GLN A 4 12.73 38.57 -13.06
CA GLN A 4 14.10 38.06 -13.15
C GLN A 4 14.45 37.43 -11.80
N GLN A 5 14.08 36.16 -11.61
CA GLN A 5 14.56 35.38 -10.48
C GLN A 5 16.07 35.32 -10.58
N SER A 6 16.76 35.85 -9.57
CA SER A 6 18.20 35.68 -9.41
C SER A 6 18.54 34.21 -9.60
N VAL A 7 19.66 33.94 -10.29
CA VAL A 7 20.18 32.58 -10.53
C VAL A 7 20.19 31.76 -9.24
N TYR A 8 20.47 32.41 -8.10
CA TYR A 8 20.39 31.82 -6.77
C TYR A 8 18.99 31.29 -6.40
N GLU A 9 17.92 32.07 -6.60
CA GLU A 9 16.55 31.66 -6.26
C GLU A 9 16.06 30.50 -7.14
N ARG A 10 16.52 30.44 -8.40
CA ARG A 10 16.28 29.31 -9.29
C ARG A 10 16.92 28.03 -8.74
N TYR A 11 18.20 28.06 -8.38
CA TYR A 11 18.89 26.90 -7.84
C TYR A 11 18.32 26.46 -6.49
N LYS A 12 18.02 27.42 -5.60
CA LYS A 12 17.37 27.15 -4.31
C LYS A 12 16.07 26.38 -4.51
N THR A 13 15.19 26.84 -5.40
CA THR A 13 13.91 26.18 -5.71
C THR A 13 14.11 24.75 -6.22
N GLU A 14 15.08 24.53 -7.10
CA GLU A 14 15.37 23.19 -7.62
C GLU A 14 15.94 22.25 -6.55
N VAL A 15 16.82 22.73 -5.67
CA VAL A 15 17.32 21.95 -4.53
C VAL A 15 16.17 21.55 -3.59
N TYR A 16 15.26 22.48 -3.28
CA TYR A 16 14.06 22.17 -2.49
C TYR A 16 13.16 21.13 -3.17
N ARG A 17 12.95 21.22 -4.48
CA ARG A 17 12.17 20.24 -5.24
C ARG A 17 12.81 18.85 -5.22
N ILE A 18 14.13 18.78 -5.36
CA ILE A 18 14.87 17.51 -5.29
C ILE A 18 14.72 16.91 -3.88
N GLY A 19 14.93 17.72 -2.83
CA GLY A 19 14.74 17.29 -1.45
C GLY A 19 13.32 16.78 -1.18
N TRP A 20 12.31 17.50 -1.65
CA TRP A 20 10.90 17.10 -1.53
C TRP A 20 10.61 15.78 -2.24
N ARG A 21 11.11 15.60 -3.47
CA ARG A 21 10.95 14.34 -4.23
C ARG A 21 11.62 13.17 -3.51
N LEU A 22 12.81 13.38 -2.94
CA LEU A 22 13.52 12.37 -2.17
C LEU A 22 12.74 11.95 -0.92
N GLN A 23 12.26 12.92 -0.14
CA GLN A 23 11.45 12.67 1.06
C GLN A 23 10.12 11.99 0.72
N TYR A 24 9.44 12.44 -0.34
CA TYR A 24 8.20 11.84 -0.79
C TYR A 24 8.41 10.39 -1.26
N ARG A 25 9.48 10.11 -2.01
CA ARG A 25 9.84 8.75 -2.40
C ARG A 25 10.10 7.86 -1.19
N ALA A 26 10.85 8.35 -0.19
CA ALA A 26 11.07 7.62 1.06
C ALA A 26 9.75 7.33 1.80
N LYS A 27 8.84 8.32 1.88
CA LYS A 27 7.49 8.15 2.44
C LYS A 27 6.67 7.10 1.69
N ILE A 28 6.70 7.10 0.36
CA ILE A 28 5.99 6.11 -0.45
C ILE A 28 6.57 4.71 -0.24
N ILE A 29 7.89 4.55 -0.23
CA ILE A 29 8.56 3.26 0.04
C ILE A 29 8.15 2.74 1.42
N LYS A 30 8.23 3.57 2.47
CA LYS A 30 7.80 3.21 3.82
C LYS A 30 6.33 2.76 3.88
N ASN A 31 5.46 3.41 3.12
CA ASN A 31 4.02 3.14 3.13
C ASN A 31 3.59 1.96 2.24
N ARG A 32 4.46 1.40 1.39
CA ARG A 32 4.14 0.29 0.47
C ARG A 32 4.14 -1.09 1.15
N GLU A 33 3.98 -1.14 2.47
CA GLU A 33 3.76 -2.35 3.29
C GLU A 33 4.84 -3.46 3.22
N CYS A 34 5.95 -3.25 2.53
CA CYS A 34 7.13 -4.11 2.63
C CYS A 34 8.37 -3.37 2.14
N SER A 35 9.22 -2.99 3.08
CA SER A 35 10.65 -3.09 2.85
C SER A 35 11.17 -3.95 3.99
N PHE A 36 10.93 -5.27 3.92
CA PHE A 36 11.70 -6.22 4.72
C PHE A 36 13.14 -6.07 4.28
N TYR A 37 13.93 -5.23 4.96
CA TYR A 37 15.40 -5.12 4.95
C TYR A 37 16.15 -5.77 3.75
N GLY A 38 15.80 -5.43 2.50
CA GLY A 38 16.46 -6.01 1.32
C GLY A 38 16.37 -7.54 1.18
N VAL A 39 15.47 -8.20 1.91
CA VAL A 39 15.20 -9.64 1.73
C VAL A 39 14.25 -9.74 0.54
N GLU A 40 14.78 -10.05 -0.63
CA GLU A 40 13.94 -10.59 -1.70
C GLU A 40 13.24 -11.84 -1.12
N PRO A 41 11.90 -11.94 -1.23
CA PRO A 41 11.23 -13.16 -0.83
C PRO A 41 11.85 -14.28 -1.67
N ALA A 42 12.57 -15.19 -1.01
CA ALA A 42 13.03 -16.42 -1.62
C ALA A 42 11.84 -17.03 -2.37
N ALA A 43 12.08 -17.58 -3.57
CA ALA A 43 11.04 -18.16 -4.41
C ALA A 43 10.10 -19.01 -3.52
N VAL A 44 8.87 -18.51 -3.33
CA VAL A 44 7.95 -19.06 -2.34
C VAL A 44 7.62 -20.46 -2.82
N ASN A 45 8.03 -21.48 -2.06
CA ASN A 45 7.66 -22.85 -2.39
C ASN A 45 6.13 -22.99 -2.31
N PHE A 46 5.56 -23.93 -3.07
CA PHE A 46 4.10 -24.10 -3.19
C PHE A 46 3.41 -24.23 -1.83
N THR A 47 4.00 -24.99 -0.92
CA THR A 47 3.50 -25.20 0.45
C THR A 47 3.41 -23.88 1.21
N THR A 48 4.48 -23.08 1.24
CA THR A 48 4.50 -21.76 1.89
C THR A 48 3.47 -20.82 1.26
N SER A 49 3.23 -20.89 -0.06
CA SER A 49 2.18 -20.10 -0.69
C SER A 49 0.78 -20.49 -0.21
N ILE A 50 0.51 -21.78 -0.03
CA ILE A 50 -0.78 -22.26 0.49
C ILE A 50 -0.94 -21.87 1.96
N ASP A 51 0.08 -22.13 2.78
CA ASP A 51 0.08 -21.80 4.20
C ASP A 51 -0.16 -20.29 4.41
N ASN A 52 0.47 -19.46 3.59
CA ASN A 52 0.25 -18.01 3.60
C ASN A 52 -1.20 -17.65 3.23
N LYS A 53 -1.79 -18.27 2.21
CA LYS A 53 -3.20 -18.02 1.85
C LYS A 53 -4.15 -18.45 2.98
N LEU A 54 -3.88 -19.59 3.63
CA LEU A 54 -4.65 -20.07 4.78
C LEU A 54 -4.53 -19.09 5.97
N LEU A 55 -3.32 -18.65 6.29
CA LEU A 55 -3.07 -17.67 7.34
C LEU A 55 -3.80 -16.36 7.06
N ILE A 56 -3.69 -15.83 5.84
CA ILE A 56 -4.39 -14.60 5.43
C ILE A 56 -5.91 -14.78 5.59
N GLN A 57 -6.46 -15.92 5.19
CA GLN A 57 -7.89 -16.21 5.34
C GLN A 57 -8.33 -16.19 6.81
N GLN A 58 -7.55 -16.77 7.72
CA GLN A 58 -7.82 -16.73 9.16
C GLN A 58 -7.73 -15.30 9.72
N LEU A 59 -6.75 -14.52 9.28
CA LEU A 59 -6.54 -13.14 9.73
C LEU A 59 -7.71 -12.21 9.32
N ILE A 60 -8.27 -12.39 8.13
CA ILE A 60 -9.36 -11.53 7.65
C ILE A 60 -10.73 -11.94 8.18
N GLU A 61 -10.88 -13.14 8.72
CA GLU A 61 -12.14 -13.67 9.26
C GLU A 61 -12.82 -12.75 10.29
N PRO A 62 -12.11 -12.20 11.31
CA PRO A 62 -12.71 -11.29 12.30
C PRO A 62 -12.98 -9.87 11.78
N LEU A 63 -12.64 -9.56 10.52
CA LEU A 63 -12.85 -8.22 9.98
C LEU A 63 -14.33 -7.95 9.68
N PRO A 64 -14.75 -6.67 9.71
CA PRO A 64 -16.10 -6.29 9.28
C PRO A 64 -16.40 -6.81 7.85
N PRO A 65 -17.65 -7.19 7.54
CA PRO A 65 -18.00 -7.88 6.28
C PRO A 65 -17.46 -7.19 5.03
N TYR A 66 -17.60 -5.86 4.95
CA TYR A 66 -17.15 -5.08 3.81
C TYR A 66 -15.63 -5.07 3.63
N GLY A 67 -14.89 -4.99 4.75
CA GLY A 67 -13.44 -5.05 4.76
C GLY A 67 -12.89 -6.43 4.44
N LYS A 68 -13.54 -7.47 4.99
CA LYS A 68 -13.25 -8.88 4.69
C LYS A 68 -13.40 -9.18 3.20
N ILE A 69 -14.51 -8.76 2.58
CA ILE A 69 -14.76 -8.98 1.13
C ILE A 69 -13.66 -8.32 0.29
N ILE A 70 -13.29 -7.07 0.60
CA ILE A 70 -12.25 -6.35 -0.15
C ILE A 70 -10.91 -7.08 -0.02
N LEU A 71 -10.48 -7.44 1.20
CA LEU A 71 -9.19 -8.12 1.38
C LEU A 71 -9.18 -9.53 0.79
N TYR A 72 -10.28 -10.27 0.88
CA TYR A 72 -10.41 -11.60 0.27
C TYR A 72 -10.22 -11.52 -1.25
N LYS A 73 -10.88 -10.56 -1.90
CA LYS A 73 -10.74 -10.35 -3.35
C LYS A 73 -9.30 -9.99 -3.75
N LEU A 74 -8.65 -9.12 -2.98
CA LEU A 74 -7.29 -8.66 -3.28
C LEU A 74 -6.21 -9.73 -3.04
N TYR A 75 -6.30 -10.49 -1.94
CA TYR A 75 -5.20 -11.34 -1.47
C TYR A 75 -5.45 -12.86 -1.59
N ILE A 76 -6.71 -13.30 -1.77
CA ILE A 76 -7.05 -14.71 -1.97
C ILE A 76 -7.42 -14.98 -3.43
N GLN A 77 -8.19 -14.08 -4.05
CA GLN A 77 -8.62 -14.18 -5.45
C GLN A 77 -7.67 -13.48 -6.43
N ASP A 78 -6.57 -12.90 -5.95
CA ASP A 78 -5.53 -12.26 -6.76
C ASP A 78 -6.07 -11.14 -7.70
N GLN A 79 -7.16 -10.47 -7.29
CA GLN A 79 -7.76 -9.38 -8.06
C GLN A 79 -7.07 -8.05 -7.81
N THR A 80 -6.99 -7.21 -8.84
CA THR A 80 -6.50 -5.84 -8.74
C THR A 80 -7.51 -4.92 -8.06
N GLU A 81 -7.05 -3.83 -7.45
CA GLU A 81 -7.94 -2.82 -6.85
C GLU A 81 -8.97 -2.25 -7.83
N SER A 82 -8.60 -2.14 -9.11
CA SER A 82 -9.49 -1.72 -10.19
C SER A 82 -10.61 -2.73 -10.48
N GLU A 83 -10.30 -4.02 -10.47
CA GLU A 83 -11.30 -5.07 -10.68
C GLU A 83 -12.27 -5.15 -9.50
N VAL A 84 -11.73 -5.07 -8.27
CA VAL A 84 -12.54 -5.03 -7.05
C VAL A 84 -13.43 -3.80 -7.03
N ALA A 85 -12.89 -2.63 -7.39
CA ALA A 85 -13.64 -1.38 -7.50
C ALA A 85 -14.83 -1.51 -8.46
N ARG A 86 -14.60 -2.09 -9.65
CA ARG A 86 -15.64 -2.34 -10.65
C ARG A 86 -16.70 -3.31 -10.14
N GLN A 87 -16.30 -4.40 -9.48
CA GLN A 87 -17.25 -5.39 -8.95
C GLN A 87 -18.10 -4.85 -7.79
N LEU A 88 -17.52 -4.02 -6.93
CA LEU A 88 -18.19 -3.41 -5.78
C LEU A 88 -18.84 -2.05 -6.10
N GLN A 89 -18.84 -1.63 -7.37
CA GLN A 89 -19.40 -0.36 -7.84
C GLN A 89 -18.89 0.84 -7.03
N MET A 90 -17.59 0.90 -6.77
CA MET A 90 -16.94 2.00 -6.06
C MET A 90 -15.67 2.47 -6.75
N SER A 91 -15.10 3.57 -6.30
CA SER A 91 -13.83 4.05 -6.85
C SER A 91 -12.64 3.20 -6.36
N GLN A 92 -11.59 3.10 -7.16
CA GLN A 92 -10.32 2.48 -6.75
C GLN A 92 -9.77 3.13 -5.47
N GLN A 93 -9.96 4.44 -5.30
CA GLN A 93 -9.56 5.16 -4.09
C GLN A 93 -10.34 4.68 -2.85
N ALA A 94 -11.64 4.38 -2.99
CA ALA A 94 -12.44 3.83 -1.91
C ALA A 94 -11.94 2.42 -1.52
N VAL A 95 -11.62 1.57 -2.50
CA VAL A 95 -11.00 0.26 -2.26
C VAL A 95 -9.68 0.40 -1.50
N ASN A 96 -8.79 1.28 -1.95
CA ASN A 96 -7.51 1.54 -1.29
C ASN A 96 -7.70 2.06 0.15
N LYS A 97 -8.65 2.98 0.37
CA LYS A 97 -8.98 3.48 1.71
C LYS A 97 -9.44 2.35 2.64
N TRP A 98 -10.30 1.46 2.16
CA TRP A 98 -10.73 0.28 2.92
C TRP A 98 -9.58 -0.69 3.18
N LYS A 99 -8.78 -1.01 2.16
CA LYS A 99 -7.59 -1.86 2.29
C LYS A 99 -6.69 -1.37 3.43
N ARG A 100 -6.29 -0.08 3.37
CA ARG A 100 -5.43 0.53 4.40
C ARG A 100 -6.07 0.52 5.79
N LYS A 101 -7.37 0.81 5.88
CA LYS A 101 -8.10 0.78 7.16
C LYS A 101 -8.10 -0.62 7.77
N MET A 102 -8.31 -1.66 6.96
CA MET A 102 -8.36 -3.04 7.43
C MET A 102 -6.98 -3.57 7.82
N ILE A 103 -5.95 -3.29 7.03
CA ILE A 103 -4.58 -3.69 7.36
C ILE A 103 -4.11 -3.01 8.65
N HIS A 104 -4.46 -1.74 8.85
CA HIS A 104 -4.20 -1.07 10.12
C HIS A 104 -4.91 -1.77 11.30
N LYS A 105 -6.17 -2.17 11.13
CA LYS A 105 -6.90 -2.92 12.16
C LYS A 105 -6.22 -4.26 12.47
N LEU A 106 -5.81 -5.01 11.45
CA LEU A 106 -5.07 -6.27 11.62
C LEU A 106 -3.75 -6.05 12.37
N SER A 107 -3.01 -4.98 12.05
CA SER A 107 -1.75 -4.65 12.72
C SER A 107 -1.91 -4.34 14.20
N GLN A 108 -3.06 -3.79 14.61
CA GLN A 108 -3.36 -3.53 16.02
C GLN A 108 -3.67 -4.84 16.75
N THR A 109 -4.41 -5.76 16.12
CA THR A 109 -4.75 -7.06 16.69
C THR A 109 -3.54 -7.99 16.80
N ALA A 110 -2.60 -7.94 15.86
CA ALA A 110 -1.41 -8.79 15.88
C ALA A 110 -0.32 -8.33 16.88
N ASN A 111 -0.36 -7.06 17.31
CA ASN A 111 0.58 -6.48 18.27
C ASN A 111 0.01 -6.35 19.69
N SER A 112 -1.19 -6.89 19.95
CA SER A 112 -1.83 -6.94 21.26
C SER A 112 -1.72 -8.35 21.84
#